data_AF-A0A947KKL5-F1
#
_entry.id   AF-A0A947KKL5-F1
#
_cell.length_a   1.000
_cell.length_b   1.000
_cell.length_c   1.000
_cell.angle_alpha   90.00
_cell.angle_beta   90.00
_cell.angle_gamma   90.00
#
_symmetry.space_group_name_H-M   'P 1'
#
loop_
_entity.id
_entity.type
_entity.pdbx_description
1 polymer ?
#
loop_
_entity_poly.entity_id
_entity_poly.type
_entity_poly.pdbx_seq_one_letter_code
_entity_poly.pdbx_strand_id
1 'polypeptide(L)'
;MIVEADYIDHDYIVDYAGYYSRCFQSYPKVCNRVHFFNKLYDDEYIDNMFRGNDIEPFFNEDHYLGFLVIKPLPHRILGRICLKTYSSDNSRRYYPVCRPYNVHLYGLSTKLISLTFQEQDCVISVCATSALWSVFQKTSELFHHRLLSPFEITNNKAAIQGTDSRVLPNPGLNCNQIASVIRSVHLEPLAIQCVDENVFKNTFYAYIISGIPIIVVIELFSLHVERGWESMGLHAVTGTGFSLNDQDPFNKLFTIF
;
A
#
# COMPACT_ATOMS: atom_id res chain seq x y z
N MET A 1 5.90 11.49 -18.29
CA MET A 1 6.08 10.18 -17.63
C MET A 1 7.45 9.68 -18.01
N ILE A 2 8.20 9.08 -17.09
CA ILE A 2 9.53 8.49 -17.37
C ILE A 2 9.49 7.03 -16.93
N VAL A 3 10.08 6.12 -17.71
CA VAL A 3 10.13 4.69 -17.40
C VAL A 3 11.57 4.28 -17.11
N GLU A 4 11.81 3.76 -15.92
CA GLU A 4 13.05 3.11 -15.53
C GLU A 4 12.89 1.60 -15.75
N ALA A 5 13.58 1.10 -16.77
CA ALA A 5 13.64 -0.33 -17.06
C ALA A 5 14.64 -1.05 -16.14
N ASP A 6 14.50 -2.37 -16.04
CA ASP A 6 15.38 -3.25 -15.25
C ASP A 6 15.52 -2.86 -13.77
N TYR A 7 14.47 -2.26 -13.20
CA TYR A 7 14.41 -1.83 -11.81
C TYR A 7 14.33 -3.02 -10.85
N ILE A 8 15.16 -3.03 -9.81
CA ILE A 8 15.10 -4.01 -8.73
C ILE A 8 14.19 -3.49 -7.62
N ASP A 9 12.94 -3.96 -7.61
CA ASP A 9 12.03 -3.69 -6.51
C ASP A 9 12.31 -4.61 -5.31
N HIS A 10 12.38 -4.02 -4.12
CA HIS A 10 12.72 -4.75 -2.90
C HIS A 10 11.66 -5.77 -2.49
N ASP A 11 10.36 -5.46 -2.64
CA ASP A 11 9.31 -6.44 -2.28
C ASP A 11 9.28 -7.56 -3.32
N TYR A 12 9.31 -7.20 -4.61
CA TYR A 12 9.22 -8.18 -5.68
C TYR A 12 10.42 -9.14 -5.70
N ILE A 13 11.64 -8.68 -5.42
CA ILE A 13 12.80 -9.59 -5.42
C ILE A 13 12.70 -10.63 -4.30
N VAL A 14 12.08 -10.27 -3.17
CA VAL A 14 11.80 -11.21 -2.08
C VAL A 14 10.69 -12.18 -2.47
N ASP A 15 9.60 -11.70 -3.08
CA ASP A 15 8.53 -12.55 -3.62
C ASP A 15 9.08 -13.52 -4.69
N TYR A 16 9.99 -13.03 -5.54
CA TYR A 16 10.65 -13.80 -6.59
C TYR A 16 11.51 -14.93 -6.02
N ALA A 17 12.42 -14.59 -5.10
CA ALA A 17 13.25 -15.59 -4.43
C ALA A 17 12.40 -16.58 -3.61
N GLY A 18 11.37 -16.07 -2.96
CA GLY A 18 10.48 -16.81 -2.08
C GLY A 18 9.52 -17.74 -2.80
N TYR A 19 9.17 -17.48 -4.06
CA TYR A 19 8.17 -18.26 -4.80
C TYR A 19 8.48 -18.39 -6.29
N TYR A 20 8.53 -17.28 -7.04
CA TYR A 20 8.52 -17.32 -8.51
C TYR A 20 9.76 -17.98 -9.14
N SER A 21 10.92 -17.91 -8.49
CA SER A 21 12.16 -18.57 -8.93
C SER A 21 12.07 -20.10 -8.95
N ARG A 22 11.07 -20.67 -8.26
CA ARG A 22 10.84 -22.13 -8.15
C ARG A 22 9.68 -22.60 -9.03
N CYS A 23 9.02 -21.70 -9.76
CA CYS A 23 7.96 -22.07 -10.68
C CYS A 23 8.53 -22.73 -11.94
N PHE A 24 7.73 -23.60 -12.57
CA PHE A 24 8.10 -24.19 -13.86
C PHE A 24 8.21 -23.12 -14.97
N GLN A 25 7.30 -22.15 -14.96
CA GLN A 25 7.40 -20.98 -15.83
C GLN A 25 8.51 -20.05 -15.34
N SER A 26 9.34 -19.58 -16.28
CA SER A 26 10.35 -18.57 -16.01
C SER A 26 9.71 -17.18 -15.90
N TYR A 27 9.99 -16.50 -14.79
CA TYR A 27 9.63 -15.10 -14.57
C TYR A 27 10.90 -14.24 -14.50
N PRO A 28 10.92 -13.03 -15.08
CA PRO A 28 12.02 -12.09 -14.87
C PRO A 28 12.08 -11.63 -13.41
N LYS A 29 13.30 -11.38 -12.90
CA LYS A 29 13.50 -10.85 -11.55
C LYS A 29 13.46 -9.31 -11.46
N VAL A 30 13.38 -8.65 -12.61
CA VAL A 30 13.46 -7.18 -12.75
C VAL A 30 12.09 -6.62 -13.11
N CYS A 31 11.77 -5.43 -12.61
CA CYS A 31 10.53 -4.72 -12.84
C CYS A 31 10.76 -3.50 -13.74
N ASN A 32 9.66 -2.86 -14.13
CA ASN A 32 9.71 -1.48 -14.65
C ASN A 32 9.18 -0.55 -13.58
N ARG A 33 9.85 0.58 -13.31
CA ARG A 33 9.34 1.64 -12.44
C ARG A 33 8.92 2.84 -13.29
N VAL A 34 7.65 3.20 -13.19
CA VAL A 34 7.06 4.30 -13.97
C VAL A 34 6.92 5.52 -13.07
N HIS A 35 7.55 6.62 -13.47
CA HIS A 35 7.58 7.89 -12.76
C HIS A 35 6.60 8.90 -13.38
N PHE A 36 5.81 9.55 -12.52
CA PHE A 36 4.79 10.53 -12.88
C PHE A 36 5.20 11.94 -12.47
N PHE A 37 4.87 12.89 -13.32
CA PHE A 37 5.19 14.31 -13.16
C PHE A 37 3.99 15.15 -13.57
N ASN A 38 3.85 16.34 -12.98
CA ASN A 38 2.80 17.30 -13.37
C ASN A 38 3.19 18.18 -14.57
N LYS A 39 4.40 18.01 -15.08
CA LYS A 39 4.92 18.64 -16.30
C LYS A 39 5.32 17.57 -17.31
N LEU A 40 5.26 17.94 -18.59
CA LEU A 40 5.85 17.16 -19.68
C LEU A 40 7.31 17.56 -19.83
N TYR A 41 8.16 16.57 -20.04
CA TYR A 41 9.59 16.75 -20.32
C TYR A 41 9.87 15.98 -21.61
N ASP A 42 10.53 16.63 -22.56
CA ASP A 42 10.99 16.02 -23.80
C ASP A 42 12.42 15.49 -23.65
N ASP A 43 12.87 14.73 -24.64
CA ASP A 43 14.21 14.11 -24.62
C ASP A 43 15.31 15.19 -24.64
N GLU A 44 15.09 16.32 -25.30
CA GLU A 44 16.04 17.44 -25.35
C GLU A 44 16.26 18.06 -23.95
N TYR A 45 15.19 18.24 -23.17
CA TYR A 45 15.30 18.71 -21.79
C TYR A 45 16.15 17.76 -20.94
N ILE A 46 15.87 16.46 -21.04
CA ILE A 46 16.57 15.43 -20.26
C ILE A 46 18.05 15.37 -20.65
N ASP A 47 18.36 15.41 -21.95
CA ASP A 47 19.74 15.44 -22.46
C ASP A 47 20.50 16.69 -22.00
N ASN A 48 19.86 17.86 -22.07
CA ASN A 48 20.48 19.11 -21.63
C ASN A 48 20.77 19.11 -20.12
N MET A 49 19.89 18.50 -19.32
CA MET A 49 20.13 18.31 -17.89
C MET A 49 21.36 17.42 -17.65
N PHE A 50 21.51 16.31 -18.38
CA PHE A 50 22.69 15.44 -18.25
C PHE A 50 24.00 16.08 -18.70
N ARG A 51 23.94 17.05 -19.62
CA ARG A 51 25.10 17.83 -20.07
C ARG A 51 25.55 18.89 -19.06
N GLY A 52 24.80 19.09 -17.98
CA GLY A 52 25.12 20.10 -16.96
C GLY A 52 24.89 21.53 -17.45
N ASN A 53 24.03 21.72 -18.45
CA ASN A 53 23.51 23.05 -18.74
C ASN A 53 22.70 23.50 -17.51
N ASP A 54 22.91 24.72 -17.00
CA ASP A 54 22.25 25.26 -15.80
C ASP A 54 20.71 25.30 -15.96
N ILE A 55 20.07 24.15 -15.74
CA ILE A 55 18.63 23.92 -15.87
C ILE A 55 18.14 23.43 -14.50
N GLU A 56 17.00 23.97 -14.07
CA GLU A 56 16.35 23.54 -12.83
C GLU A 56 16.04 22.03 -12.88
N PRO A 57 16.37 21.24 -11.84
CA PRO A 57 16.12 19.80 -11.86
C PRO A 57 14.62 19.52 -11.98
N PHE A 58 14.22 18.76 -13.01
CA PHE A 58 12.82 18.32 -13.15
C PHE A 58 12.35 17.43 -12.01
N PHE A 59 13.31 16.76 -11.35
CA PHE A 59 13.08 15.81 -10.28
C PHE A 59 13.13 16.51 -8.92
N ASN A 60 12.07 17.25 -8.63
CA ASN A 60 11.87 17.98 -7.37
C ASN A 60 10.47 17.70 -6.79
N GLU A 61 10.22 18.14 -5.55
CA GLU A 61 8.98 17.85 -4.80
C GLU A 61 7.72 18.51 -5.40
N ASP A 62 7.91 19.61 -6.14
CA ASP A 62 6.83 20.37 -6.77
C ASP A 62 6.33 19.70 -8.05
N HIS A 63 7.25 19.10 -8.81
CA HIS A 63 6.93 18.48 -10.10
C HIS A 63 6.68 16.99 -10.03
N TYR A 64 7.26 16.30 -9.04
CA TYR A 64 7.15 14.86 -8.93
C TYR A 64 5.83 14.43 -8.27
N LEU A 65 5.07 13.58 -8.97
CA LEU A 65 3.79 13.05 -8.51
C LEU A 65 3.90 11.65 -7.92
N GLY A 66 5.02 10.96 -8.13
CA GLY A 66 5.28 9.63 -7.59
C GLY A 66 5.57 8.58 -8.64
N PHE A 67 5.48 7.32 -8.24
CA PHE A 67 5.78 6.18 -9.09
C PHE A 67 4.85 4.98 -8.85
N LEU A 68 4.85 4.07 -9.81
CA LEU A 68 4.39 2.70 -9.62
C LEU A 68 5.43 1.72 -10.14
N VAL A 69 5.47 0.54 -9.56
CA VAL A 69 6.28 -0.59 -10.01
C VAL A 69 5.39 -1.58 -10.76
N ILE A 70 5.82 -1.97 -11.95
CA ILE A 70 5.19 -3.01 -12.76
C ILE A 70 6.00 -4.30 -12.61
N LYS A 71 5.42 -5.29 -11.92
CA LYS A 71 5.96 -6.64 -11.79
C LYS A 71 5.84 -7.38 -13.13
N PRO A 72 6.84 -8.16 -13.55
CA PRO A 72 6.81 -8.95 -14.79
C PRO A 72 5.99 -10.25 -14.61
N LEU A 73 4.74 -10.11 -14.18
CA LEU A 73 3.79 -11.20 -13.94
C LEU A 73 2.67 -11.18 -14.98
N PRO A 74 2.04 -12.34 -15.29
CA PRO A 74 0.96 -12.41 -16.29
C PRO A 74 -0.34 -11.74 -15.80
N HIS A 75 -0.55 -11.71 -14.50
CA HIS A 75 -1.68 -11.09 -13.82
C HIS A 75 -1.19 -10.36 -12.58
N ARG A 76 -1.96 -9.38 -12.09
CA ARG A 76 -1.65 -8.63 -10.87
C ARG A 76 -0.27 -7.97 -10.95
N ILE A 77 -0.13 -7.13 -11.98
CA ILE A 77 1.16 -6.56 -12.39
C ILE A 77 1.55 -5.35 -11.54
N LEU A 78 0.64 -4.78 -10.76
CA LEU A 78 0.91 -3.58 -9.99
C LEU A 78 1.56 -3.96 -8.66
N GLY A 79 2.86 -3.68 -8.54
CA GLY A 79 3.60 -3.81 -7.30
C GLY A 79 3.45 -2.58 -6.43
N ARG A 80 4.57 -2.13 -5.87
CA ARG A 80 4.63 -0.95 -5.01
C ARG A 80 4.19 0.30 -5.77
N ILE A 81 3.18 0.99 -5.25
CA ILE A 81 2.68 2.27 -5.73
C ILE A 81 2.93 3.32 -4.65
N CYS A 82 3.54 4.44 -5.03
CA CYS A 82 3.80 5.59 -4.17
C CYS A 82 3.39 6.85 -4.90
N LEU A 83 2.23 7.41 -4.59
CA LEU A 83 1.67 8.57 -5.30
C LEU A 83 1.38 9.72 -4.35
N LYS A 84 1.58 10.95 -4.83
CA LYS A 84 1.20 12.17 -4.11
C LYS A 84 -0.30 12.13 -3.84
N THR A 85 -0.69 12.46 -2.62
CA THR A 85 -2.10 12.54 -2.27
C THR A 85 -2.78 13.68 -3.00
N TYR A 86 -4.11 13.63 -3.10
CA TYR A 86 -4.88 14.76 -3.61
C TYR A 86 -4.58 16.03 -2.81
N SER A 87 -4.62 17.18 -3.50
CA SER A 87 -4.52 18.49 -2.86
C SER A 87 -5.61 18.68 -1.81
N SER A 88 -5.37 19.58 -0.86
CA SER A 88 -6.39 19.98 0.10
C SER A 88 -7.67 20.44 -0.63
N ASP A 89 -8.80 19.98 -0.13
CA ASP A 89 -10.14 20.28 -0.63
C ASP A 89 -10.83 21.12 0.45
N ASN A 90 -10.55 22.42 0.54
CA ASN A 90 -11.00 23.29 1.65
C ASN A 90 -10.72 22.72 3.05
N SER A 91 -9.59 22.02 3.24
CA SER A 91 -9.24 21.33 4.50
C SER A 91 -10.26 20.26 4.91
N ARG A 92 -10.94 19.64 3.96
CA ARG A 92 -11.83 18.51 4.21
C ARG A 92 -11.08 17.18 4.26
N ARG A 93 -10.08 16.98 3.39
CA ARG A 93 -9.35 15.70 3.23
C ARG A 93 -8.08 15.69 4.08
N TYR A 94 -7.92 14.62 4.84
CA TYR A 94 -6.78 14.44 5.74
C TYR A 94 -6.11 13.09 5.49
N TYR A 95 -4.79 13.12 5.27
CA TYR A 95 -3.93 11.94 5.10
C TYR A 95 -2.78 11.93 6.12
N PRO A 96 -3.08 11.97 7.44
CA PRO A 96 -2.07 12.12 8.50
C PRO A 96 -1.10 10.93 8.62
N VAL A 97 -1.46 9.77 8.06
CA VAL A 97 -0.61 8.57 8.10
C VAL A 97 0.50 8.59 7.04
N CYS A 98 0.53 9.59 6.15
CA CYS A 98 1.60 9.68 5.16
C CYS A 98 2.97 9.86 5.85
N ARG A 99 4.01 9.45 5.13
CA ARG A 99 5.40 9.57 5.54
C ARG A 99 6.26 9.98 4.35
N PRO A 100 7.46 10.54 4.59
CA PRO A 100 8.42 10.80 3.53
C PRO A 100 9.02 9.51 2.99
N TYR A 101 9.09 9.42 1.66
CA TYR A 101 9.85 8.45 0.89
C TYR A 101 10.93 9.17 0.10
N ASN A 102 12.17 8.71 0.21
CA ASN A 102 13.25 9.16 -0.67
C ASN A 102 13.16 8.38 -1.98
N VAL A 103 13.03 9.09 -3.09
CA VAL A 103 12.98 8.51 -4.43
C VAL A 103 14.19 8.98 -5.21
N HIS A 104 14.80 8.05 -5.94
CA HIS A 104 15.96 8.32 -6.79
C HIS A 104 15.60 8.13 -8.26
N LEU A 105 16.10 8.98 -9.14
CA LEU A 105 15.97 8.85 -10.59
C LEU A 105 17.19 9.49 -11.25
N TYR A 106 17.92 8.75 -12.08
CA TYR A 106 19.14 9.24 -12.76
C TYR A 106 20.20 9.88 -11.82
N GLY A 107 20.35 9.34 -10.62
CA GLY A 107 21.26 9.87 -9.60
C GLY A 107 20.73 11.09 -8.84
N LEU A 108 19.62 11.69 -9.29
CA LEU A 108 18.90 12.72 -8.54
C LEU A 108 18.06 12.09 -7.43
N SER A 109 17.77 12.86 -6.38
CA SER A 109 16.91 12.44 -5.28
C SER A 109 15.85 13.48 -4.96
N THR A 110 14.62 13.06 -4.74
CA THR A 110 13.52 13.90 -4.27
C THR A 110 12.78 13.20 -3.12
N LYS A 111 12.04 13.96 -2.33
CA LYS A 111 11.14 13.41 -1.31
C LYS A 111 9.71 13.41 -1.81
N LEU A 112 8.98 12.36 -1.44
CA LEU A 112 7.56 12.23 -1.70
C LEU A 112 6.85 11.90 -0.39
N ILE A 113 5.87 12.72 -0.01
CA ILE A 113 4.99 12.43 1.12
C ILE A 113 3.82 11.58 0.60
N SER A 114 3.72 10.34 1.05
CA SER A 114 2.66 9.41 0.65
C SER A 114 2.48 8.31 1.70
N LEU A 115 1.54 7.39 1.47
CA LEU A 115 1.57 6.06 2.05
C LEU A 115 1.53 5.07 0.89
N THR A 116 2.56 4.25 0.77
CA THR A 116 2.61 3.27 -0.32
C THR A 116 1.56 2.19 -0.16
N PHE A 117 1.02 1.70 -1.28
CA PHE A 117 0.11 0.56 -1.36
C PHE A 117 0.49 -0.33 -2.54
N GLN A 118 -0.16 -1.49 -2.67
CA GLN A 118 0.08 -2.44 -3.77
C GLN A 118 -1.21 -3.20 -4.12
N GLU A 119 -1.28 -3.72 -5.35
CA GLU A 119 -2.37 -4.62 -5.74
C GLU A 119 -2.28 -5.95 -4.98
N GLN A 120 -3.42 -6.52 -4.61
CA GLN A 120 -3.46 -7.89 -4.08
C GLN A 120 -3.10 -8.88 -5.19
N ASP A 121 -2.21 -9.84 -4.90
CA ASP A 121 -1.94 -10.97 -5.78
C ASP A 121 -2.48 -12.25 -5.15
N CYS A 122 -3.41 -12.94 -5.83
CA CYS A 122 -4.12 -14.10 -5.26
C CYS A 122 -3.22 -15.33 -4.98
N VAL A 123 -1.91 -15.16 -5.07
CA VAL A 123 -0.90 -16.22 -4.91
C VAL A 123 -0.12 -16.00 -3.62
N ILE A 124 0.50 -14.83 -3.44
CA ILE A 124 1.34 -14.47 -2.31
C ILE A 124 0.61 -13.47 -1.39
N SER A 125 -0.08 -12.47 -1.94
CA SER A 125 -0.67 -11.35 -1.20
C SER A 125 -2.20 -11.29 -1.31
N VAL A 126 -2.89 -11.89 -0.35
CA VAL A 126 -4.33 -11.69 -0.13
C VAL A 126 -4.61 -10.32 0.49
N CYS A 127 -5.89 -9.96 0.61
CA CYS A 127 -6.34 -8.66 1.16
C CYS A 127 -5.65 -8.30 2.49
N ALA A 128 -5.60 -9.23 3.45
CA ALA A 128 -4.96 -9.02 4.74
C ALA A 128 -3.46 -8.78 4.64
N THR A 129 -2.76 -9.46 3.70
CA THR A 129 -1.33 -9.25 3.46
C THR A 129 -1.07 -7.85 2.91
N SER A 130 -1.83 -7.42 1.90
CA SER A 130 -1.72 -6.07 1.34
C SER A 130 -2.04 -4.99 2.39
N ALA A 131 -3.06 -5.20 3.22
CA ALA A 131 -3.41 -4.27 4.30
C ALA A 131 -2.31 -4.19 5.38
N LEU A 132 -1.80 -5.33 5.86
CA LEU A 132 -0.69 -5.37 6.81
C LEU A 132 0.54 -4.67 6.26
N TRP A 133 0.89 -4.93 4.99
CA TRP A 133 2.03 -4.30 4.34
C TRP A 133 1.88 -2.77 4.33
N SER A 134 0.72 -2.24 3.93
CA SER A 134 0.46 -0.78 3.91
C SER A 134 0.48 -0.16 5.32
N VAL A 135 -0.04 -0.83 6.34
CA VAL A 135 0.06 -0.39 7.74
C VAL A 135 1.53 -0.32 8.18
N PHE A 136 2.30 -1.37 7.88
CA PHE A 136 3.71 -1.46 8.25
C PHE A 136 4.58 -0.40 7.61
N GLN A 137 4.17 0.16 6.48
CA GLN A 137 4.86 1.29 5.86
C GLN A 137 4.92 2.50 6.77
N LYS A 138 3.83 2.86 7.46
CA LYS A 138 3.83 3.96 8.42
C LYS A 138 4.32 3.52 9.80
N THR A 139 3.90 2.37 10.30
CA THR A 139 4.28 1.96 11.66
C THR A 139 5.77 1.64 11.79
N SER A 140 6.45 1.21 10.72
CA SER A 140 7.92 1.05 10.72
C SER A 140 8.65 2.38 10.86
N GLU A 141 8.06 3.47 10.37
CA GLU A 141 8.58 4.83 10.56
C GLU A 141 8.35 5.33 11.99
N LEU A 142 7.15 5.12 12.53
CA LEU A 142 6.77 5.58 13.86
C LEU A 142 7.45 4.80 14.99
N PHE A 143 7.56 3.48 14.85
CA PHE A 143 7.98 2.57 15.92
C PHE A 143 9.29 1.84 15.61
N HIS A 144 9.95 2.18 14.50
CA HIS A 144 11.26 1.66 14.12
C HIS A 144 11.37 0.12 14.06
N HIS A 145 10.26 -0.56 13.74
CA HIS A 145 10.28 -2.00 13.50
C HIS A 145 10.68 -2.33 12.05
N ARG A 146 11.09 -3.57 11.82
CA ARG A 146 11.40 -4.07 10.48
C ARG A 146 10.16 -4.04 9.59
N LEU A 147 10.33 -3.54 8.36
CA LEU A 147 9.32 -3.68 7.30
C LEU A 147 9.36 -5.11 6.74
N LEU A 148 8.21 -5.76 6.67
CA LEU A 148 8.07 -7.10 6.10
C LEU A 148 7.59 -7.01 4.64
N SER A 149 8.14 -7.84 3.76
CA SER A 149 7.62 -8.00 2.39
C SER A 149 6.29 -8.77 2.37
N PRO A 150 5.53 -8.75 1.27
CA PRO A 150 4.30 -9.54 1.14
C PRO A 150 4.53 -11.04 1.37
N PHE A 151 5.58 -11.59 0.77
CA PHE A 151 5.99 -12.97 1.02
C PHE A 151 6.31 -13.25 2.49
N GLU A 152 7.01 -12.34 3.18
CA GLU A 152 7.36 -12.51 4.60
C GLU A 152 6.14 -12.43 5.53
N ILE A 153 5.15 -11.60 5.20
CA ILE A 153 3.88 -11.51 5.92
C ILE A 153 3.10 -12.82 5.76
N THR A 154 2.95 -13.30 4.53
CA THR A 154 2.20 -14.52 4.22
C THR A 154 2.88 -15.77 4.76
N ASN A 155 4.21 -15.85 4.64
CA ASN A 155 4.99 -16.99 5.12
C ASN A 155 5.42 -16.85 6.59
N ASN A 156 4.86 -15.87 7.32
CA ASN A 156 5.14 -15.67 8.73
C ASN A 156 4.62 -16.87 9.53
N LYS A 157 5.44 -17.45 10.42
CA LYS A 157 5.00 -18.55 11.29
C LYS A 157 3.74 -18.22 12.09
N ALA A 158 3.57 -16.96 12.46
CA ALA A 158 2.42 -16.43 13.18
C ALA A 158 1.15 -16.36 12.29
N ALA A 159 1.32 -16.22 10.96
CA ALA A 159 0.25 -16.36 9.98
C ALA A 159 -0.11 -17.83 9.71
N ILE A 160 0.86 -18.74 9.80
CA ILE A 160 0.71 -20.17 9.48
C ILE A 160 0.23 -21.00 10.71
N GLN A 161 0.28 -20.44 11.91
CA GLN A 161 -0.09 -21.16 13.12
C GLN A 161 -1.57 -21.55 13.11
N GLY A 162 -1.84 -22.86 13.23
CA GLY A 162 -3.20 -23.41 13.26
C GLY A 162 -3.84 -23.63 11.89
N THR A 163 -3.09 -23.50 10.78
CA THR A 163 -3.58 -23.86 9.44
C THR A 163 -3.23 -25.31 9.11
N ASP A 164 -4.24 -26.15 8.85
CA ASP A 164 -4.06 -27.52 8.33
C ASP A 164 -3.85 -27.54 6.79
N SER A 165 -3.78 -26.38 6.15
CA SER A 165 -3.66 -26.21 4.70
C SER A 165 -2.27 -25.76 4.26
N ARG A 166 -2.03 -25.77 2.94
CA ARG A 166 -0.82 -25.18 2.34
C ARG A 166 -0.78 -23.67 2.62
N VAL A 167 0.43 -23.14 2.80
CA VAL A 167 0.69 -21.69 2.99
C VAL A 167 0.50 -20.91 1.70
N LEU A 168 0.85 -21.54 0.56
CA LEU A 168 0.73 -20.98 -0.78
C LEU A 168 -0.02 -21.97 -1.70
N PRO A 169 -1.01 -21.51 -2.48
CA PRO A 169 -1.58 -20.15 -2.49
C PRO A 169 -2.30 -19.82 -1.17
N ASN A 170 -2.19 -18.56 -0.73
CA ASN A 170 -2.71 -18.12 0.57
C ASN A 170 -4.25 -17.99 0.53
N PRO A 171 -5.01 -18.66 1.42
CA PRO A 171 -6.48 -18.55 1.46
C PRO A 171 -7.01 -17.27 2.12
N GLY A 172 -6.16 -16.49 2.79
CA GLY A 172 -6.58 -15.39 3.66
C GLY A 172 -5.93 -15.46 5.04
N LEU A 173 -6.02 -14.36 5.79
CA LEU A 173 -5.70 -14.34 7.23
C LEU A 173 -6.96 -13.98 8.02
N ASN A 174 -7.26 -14.74 9.06
CA ASN A 174 -8.27 -14.37 10.04
C ASN A 174 -7.75 -13.31 11.03
N CYS A 175 -8.64 -12.70 11.83
CA CYS A 175 -8.27 -11.63 12.75
C CYS A 175 -7.17 -12.03 13.76
N ASN A 176 -7.16 -13.28 14.23
CA ASN A 176 -6.13 -13.78 15.15
C ASN A 176 -4.77 -13.88 14.45
N GLN A 177 -4.73 -14.36 13.21
CA GLN A 177 -3.51 -14.41 12.40
C GLN A 177 -2.98 -13.01 12.08
N ILE A 178 -3.86 -12.07 11.71
CA ILE A 178 -3.49 -10.65 11.51
C ILE A 178 -2.84 -10.10 12.79
N ALA A 179 -3.47 -10.30 13.95
CA ALA A 179 -2.92 -9.85 15.23
C ALA A 179 -1.57 -10.51 15.57
N SER A 180 -1.42 -11.79 15.26
CA SER A 180 -0.17 -12.53 15.45
C SER A 180 0.96 -12.02 14.54
N VAL A 181 0.67 -11.63 13.29
CA VAL A 181 1.66 -10.99 12.41
C VAL A 181 2.06 -9.62 12.95
N ILE A 182 1.12 -8.82 13.47
CA ILE A 182 1.44 -7.52 14.10
C ILE A 182 2.37 -7.73 15.31
N ARG A 183 2.11 -8.74 16.15
CA ARG A 183 3.01 -9.11 17.25
C ARG A 183 4.38 -9.56 16.80
N SER A 184 4.51 -10.17 15.62
CA SER A 184 5.81 -10.62 15.09
C SER A 184 6.77 -9.46 14.76
N VAL A 185 6.25 -8.24 14.60
CA VAL A 185 7.05 -7.01 14.46
C VAL A 185 7.12 -6.21 15.76
N HIS A 186 6.83 -6.84 16.91
CA HIS A 186 6.87 -6.26 18.25
C HIS A 186 5.86 -5.12 18.50
N LEU A 187 4.75 -5.12 17.78
CA LEU A 187 3.61 -4.23 18.04
C LEU A 187 2.49 -4.99 18.76
N GLU A 188 1.68 -4.29 19.55
CA GLU A 188 0.53 -4.87 20.25
C GLU A 188 -0.80 -4.43 19.61
N PRO A 189 -1.50 -5.31 18.87
CA PRO A 189 -2.76 -4.98 18.22
C PRO A 189 -3.93 -4.96 19.21
N LEU A 190 -4.80 -3.97 19.06
CA LEU A 190 -6.09 -3.90 19.74
C LEU A 190 -7.21 -4.21 18.74
N ALA A 191 -7.89 -5.34 18.92
CA ALA A 191 -9.07 -5.68 18.13
C ALA A 191 -10.30 -5.01 18.73
N ILE A 192 -10.97 -4.16 17.94
CA ILE A 192 -12.18 -3.44 18.34
C ILE A 192 -13.33 -3.90 17.44
N GLN A 193 -14.35 -4.51 18.05
CA GLN A 193 -15.58 -4.83 17.34
C GLN A 193 -16.46 -3.57 17.28
N CYS A 194 -16.70 -3.06 16.08
CA CYS A 194 -17.57 -1.91 15.88
C CYS A 194 -19.03 -2.37 15.88
N VAL A 195 -19.74 -2.14 16.99
CA VAL A 195 -21.15 -2.50 17.15
C VAL A 195 -22.10 -1.55 16.43
N ASP A 196 -21.64 -0.32 16.17
CA ASP A 196 -22.36 0.69 15.42
C ASP A 196 -21.39 1.60 14.65
N GLU A 197 -21.97 2.43 13.80
CA GLU A 197 -21.23 3.38 12.97
C GLU A 197 -20.44 4.38 13.82
N ASN A 198 -20.99 4.91 14.92
CA ASN A 198 -20.33 5.92 15.73
C ASN A 198 -19.05 5.38 16.38
N VAL A 199 -19.08 4.14 16.89
CA VAL A 199 -17.89 3.47 17.43
C VAL A 199 -16.81 3.35 16.36
N PHE A 200 -17.18 2.95 15.15
CA PHE A 200 -16.25 2.90 14.01
C PHE A 200 -15.68 4.29 13.69
N LYS A 201 -16.54 5.30 13.48
CA LYS A 201 -16.11 6.65 13.08
C LYS A 201 -15.19 7.30 14.11
N ASN A 202 -15.53 7.19 15.40
CA ASN A 202 -14.76 7.79 16.48
C ASN A 202 -13.42 7.10 16.67
N THR A 203 -13.40 5.76 16.67
CA THR A 203 -12.17 4.97 16.76
C THR A 203 -11.27 5.25 15.56
N PHE A 204 -11.81 5.17 14.34
CA PHE A 204 -11.07 5.43 13.12
C PHE A 204 -10.45 6.83 13.15
N TYR A 205 -11.26 7.84 13.45
CA TYR A 205 -10.78 9.22 13.52
C TYR A 205 -9.67 9.39 14.55
N ALA A 206 -9.82 8.85 15.77
CA ALA A 206 -8.85 9.01 16.85
C ALA A 206 -7.47 8.41 16.51
N TYR A 207 -7.43 7.23 15.89
CA TYR A 207 -6.17 6.61 15.47
C TYR A 207 -5.55 7.35 14.28
N ILE A 208 -6.36 7.65 13.26
CA ILE A 208 -5.86 8.26 12.03
C ILE A 208 -5.36 9.67 12.29
N ILE A 209 -6.08 10.50 13.05
CA ILE A 209 -5.58 11.85 13.38
C ILE A 209 -4.29 11.82 14.21
N SER A 210 -4.05 10.73 14.95
CA SER A 210 -2.79 10.47 15.67
C SER A 210 -1.68 9.93 14.76
N GLY A 211 -1.91 9.82 13.45
CA GLY A 211 -0.94 9.34 12.47
C GLY A 211 -0.78 7.81 12.43
N ILE A 212 -1.63 7.05 13.13
CA ILE A 212 -1.55 5.59 13.21
C ILE A 212 -2.56 4.98 12.21
N PRO A 213 -2.11 4.29 11.15
CA PRO A 213 -3.02 3.60 10.24
C PRO A 213 -3.67 2.40 10.94
N ILE A 214 -4.88 2.05 10.50
CA ILE A 214 -5.64 0.94 11.08
C ILE A 214 -5.96 -0.09 10.00
N ILE A 215 -6.08 -1.36 10.39
CA ILE A 215 -6.67 -2.39 9.53
C ILE A 215 -8.16 -2.41 9.80
N VAL A 216 -8.96 -2.26 8.75
CA VAL A 216 -10.41 -2.42 8.81
C VAL A 216 -10.77 -3.76 8.19
N VAL A 217 -11.51 -4.58 8.93
CA VAL A 217 -12.08 -5.82 8.44
C VAL A 217 -13.58 -5.61 8.25
N ILE A 218 -14.05 -5.82 7.02
CA ILE A 218 -15.45 -5.62 6.61
C ILE A 218 -15.99 -6.89 5.97
N GLU A 219 -17.31 -7.06 6.00
CA GLU A 219 -17.99 -8.07 5.18
C GLU A 219 -18.50 -7.41 3.90
N LEU A 220 -18.22 -8.02 2.76
CA LEU A 220 -18.66 -7.56 1.46
C LEU A 220 -19.96 -8.25 1.07
N PHE A 221 -20.89 -7.50 0.47
CA PHE A 221 -22.15 -8.04 -0.04
C PHE A 221 -22.33 -7.69 -1.52
N SER A 222 -22.76 -8.67 -2.30
CA SER A 222 -23.18 -8.51 -3.70
C SER A 222 -24.68 -8.33 -3.76
N LEU A 223 -25.17 -7.37 -4.54
CA LEU A 223 -26.60 -7.21 -4.80
C LEU A 223 -26.99 -7.96 -6.07
N HIS A 224 -27.77 -9.02 -5.92
CA HIS A 224 -28.36 -9.77 -7.03
C HIS A 224 -29.82 -9.38 -7.20
N VAL A 225 -30.21 -8.98 -8.42
CA VAL A 225 -31.55 -8.48 -8.76
C VAL A 225 -32.68 -9.41 -8.28
N GLU A 226 -32.48 -10.73 -8.36
CA GLU A 226 -33.49 -11.73 -8.01
C GLU A 226 -33.34 -12.32 -6.59
N ARG A 227 -32.13 -12.26 -6.00
CA ARG A 227 -31.79 -12.97 -4.76
C ARG A 227 -31.52 -12.04 -3.57
N GLY A 228 -31.50 -10.73 -3.79
CA GLY A 228 -31.15 -9.74 -2.78
C GLY A 228 -29.65 -9.71 -2.50
N TRP A 229 -29.29 -9.34 -1.27
CA TRP A 229 -27.90 -9.24 -0.83
C TRP A 229 -27.32 -10.61 -0.49
N GLU A 230 -26.20 -10.96 -1.12
CA GLU A 230 -25.45 -12.19 -0.86
C GLU A 230 -24.07 -11.84 -0.28
N SER A 231 -23.70 -12.46 0.85
CA SER A 231 -22.37 -12.26 1.43
C SER A 231 -21.29 -12.83 0.51
N MET A 232 -20.30 -12.00 0.19
CA MET A 232 -19.11 -12.37 -0.58
C MET A 232 -17.94 -12.76 0.34
N GLY A 233 -18.12 -12.65 1.66
CA GLY A 233 -17.10 -12.93 2.66
C GLY A 233 -16.39 -11.69 3.21
N LEU A 234 -15.42 -11.95 4.08
CA LEU A 234 -14.64 -10.91 4.77
C LEU A 234 -13.53 -10.35 3.88
N HIS A 235 -13.25 -9.06 4.06
CA HIS A 235 -12.20 -8.34 3.37
C HIS A 235 -11.45 -7.43 4.33
N ALA A 236 -10.13 -7.31 4.16
CA ALA A 236 -9.27 -6.48 5.00
C ALA A 236 -8.63 -5.38 4.16
N VAL A 237 -8.68 -4.15 4.67
CA VAL A 237 -8.21 -2.92 4.01
C VAL A 237 -7.49 -2.02 5.01
N THR A 238 -6.70 -1.06 4.54
CA THR A 238 -6.02 -0.09 5.41
C THR A 238 -6.80 1.22 5.47
N GLY A 239 -7.12 1.68 6.67
CA GLY A 239 -7.57 3.05 6.88
C GLY A 239 -6.39 4.01 6.80
N THR A 240 -6.42 4.94 5.84
CA THR A 240 -5.29 5.85 5.56
C THR A 240 -5.62 7.33 5.72
N GLY A 241 -6.89 7.69 5.70
CA GLY A 241 -7.31 9.07 5.78
C GLY A 241 -8.81 9.19 5.98
N PHE A 242 -9.28 10.42 6.15
CA PHE A 242 -10.70 10.70 6.29
C PHE A 242 -11.06 12.04 5.66
N SER A 243 -12.36 12.22 5.46
CA SER A 243 -12.94 13.44 4.91
C SER A 243 -14.03 13.99 5.83
N LEU A 244 -13.94 15.27 6.22
CA LEU A 244 -14.92 15.95 7.06
C LEU A 244 -15.85 16.84 6.24
N ASN A 245 -17.16 16.64 6.32
CA ASN A 245 -18.11 17.53 5.66
C ASN A 245 -18.42 18.74 6.57
N ASP A 246 -18.42 19.96 6.01
CA ASP A 246 -18.63 21.20 6.77
C ASP A 246 -20.02 21.29 7.43
N GLN A 247 -20.99 20.53 6.91
CA GLN A 247 -22.38 20.54 7.38
C GLN A 247 -22.60 19.62 8.61
N ASP A 248 -21.74 18.62 8.81
CA ASP A 248 -21.83 17.71 9.95
C ASP A 248 -20.45 17.06 10.23
N PRO A 249 -19.72 17.52 11.26
CA PRO A 249 -18.41 16.95 11.59
C PRO A 249 -18.49 15.48 12.03
N PHE A 250 -19.69 14.93 12.31
CA PHE A 250 -19.91 13.53 12.63
C PHE A 250 -20.34 12.70 11.40
N ASN A 251 -20.80 13.34 10.32
CA ASN A 251 -21.04 12.69 9.05
C ASN A 251 -19.75 12.63 8.21
N LYS A 252 -18.74 11.98 8.80
CA LYS A 252 -17.42 11.76 8.21
C LYS A 252 -17.56 10.70 7.13
N LEU A 253 -17.32 11.08 5.88
CA LEU A 253 -17.20 10.10 4.80
C LEU A 253 -15.78 9.52 4.89
N PHE A 254 -15.69 8.24 5.25
CA PHE A 254 -14.43 7.52 5.24
C PHE A 254 -14.22 7.00 3.84
N THR A 255 -13.36 7.67 3.07
CA THR A 255 -12.84 7.05 1.85
C THR A 255 -11.73 6.10 2.28
N ILE A 256 -12.08 4.82 2.36
CA ILE A 256 -11.12 3.74 2.47
C ILE A 256 -10.49 3.60 1.08
N PHE A 257 -9.16 3.79 1.00
CA PHE A 257 -8.37 3.53 -0.21
C PHE A 257 -7.62 2.23 -0.05
#